data_AF-A0A8T9QA12-F1
#
_entry.id   AF-A0A8T9QA12-F1
#
_cell.length_a   1.000
_cell.length_b   1.000
_cell.length_c   1.000
_cell.angle_alpha   90.00
_cell.angle_beta   90.00
_cell.angle_gamma   90.00
#
_symmetry.space_group_name_H-M   'P 1'
#
loop_
_entity.id
_entity.type
_entity.pdbx_description
1 polymer ?
#
loop_
_entity_poly.entity_id
_entity_poly.type
_entity_poly.pdbx_seq_one_letter_code
_entity_poly.pdbx_strand_id
1 'polypeptide(L)' 'MQKNTPSSRFSRDEFCDLIDTRLQQLESSQDARRQYAAVLAALRSSFEAFQKSRLRQA' A
#
# COMPACT_ATOMS: atom_id res chain seq x y z
N MET A 1 28.03 -24.53 -4.13
CA MET A 1 27.60 -23.28 -3.48
C MET A 1 26.08 -23.21 -3.52
N GLN A 2 25.42 -23.56 -2.42
CA GLN A 2 23.96 -23.38 -2.28
C GLN A 2 23.67 -21.88 -2.28
N LYS A 3 22.95 -21.41 -3.31
CA LYS A 3 22.39 -20.06 -3.31
C LYS A 3 21.22 -20.06 -2.34
N ASN A 4 21.45 -19.56 -1.12
CA ASN A 4 20.38 -19.22 -0.19
C ASN A 4 19.58 -18.07 -0.80
N THR A 5 18.54 -18.38 -1.56
CA THR A 5 17.51 -17.40 -1.93
C THR A 5 16.87 -16.91 -0.64
N PRO A 6 16.89 -15.60 -0.33
CA PRO A 6 16.18 -15.11 0.83
C PRO A 6 14.69 -15.32 0.55
N SER A 7 14.08 -16.26 1.29
CA SER A 7 12.63 -16.37 1.41
C SER A 7 12.14 -15.16 2.22
N SER A 8 12.32 -13.95 1.70
CA SER A 8 11.65 -12.77 2.23
C SER A 8 10.25 -12.76 1.62
N ARG A 9 9.40 -13.67 2.12
CA ARG A 9 7.95 -13.48 2.00
C ARG A 9 7.68 -12.20 2.76
N PHE A 10 7.50 -11.09 2.03
CA PHE A 10 7.08 -9.82 2.62
C PHE A 10 5.99 -10.12 3.65
N SER A 11 6.26 -9.75 4.90
CA SER A 11 5.25 -9.82 5.93
C SER A 11 4.06 -8.97 5.49
N ARG A 12 2.87 -9.33 5.99
CA ARG A 12 1.65 -8.58 5.64
C ARG A 12 1.78 -7.10 6.02
N ASP A 13 2.48 -6.79 7.10
CA ASP A 13 2.70 -5.41 7.56
C ASP A 13 3.66 -4.67 6.62
N GLU A 14 4.79 -5.28 6.22
CA GLU A 14 5.68 -4.70 5.21
C GLU A 14 4.97 -4.45 3.87
N PHE A 15 4.03 -5.33 3.48
CA PHE A 15 3.21 -5.10 2.30
C PHE A 15 2.27 -3.89 2.49
N CYS A 16 1.67 -3.72 3.67
CA CYS A 16 0.83 -2.56 3.96
C CYS A 16 1.64 -1.26 3.92
N ASP A 17 2.83 -1.23 4.52
CA ASP A 17 3.71 -0.07 4.53
C ASP A 17 4.18 0.30 3.11
N LEU A 18 4.46 -0.72 2.28
CA LEU A 18 4.78 -0.53 0.86
C LEU A 18 3.63 0.14 0.11
N ILE A 19 2.40 -0.36 0.28
CA ILE A 19 1.22 0.19 -0.39
C ILE A 19 0.94 1.63 0.06
N ASP A 20 1.04 1.90 1.36
CA ASP A 20 0.85 3.25 1.90
C ASP A 20 1.86 4.24 1.32
N THR A 21 3.14 3.86 1.32
CA THR A 21 4.23 4.67 0.74
C THR A 21 4.00 4.94 -0.74
N ARG A 22 3.57 3.94 -1.51
CA ARG A 22 3.32 4.09 -2.96
C ARG A 22 2.10 4.95 -3.25
N LEU A 23 1.02 4.80 -2.49
CA LEU A 23 -0.15 5.67 -2.61
C LEU A 23 0.23 7.12 -2.31
N GLN A 24 0.99 7.37 -1.24
CA GLN A 24 1.41 8.72 -0.88
C GLN A 24 2.32 9.35 -1.95
N GLN A 25 3.22 8.58 -2.57
CA GLN A 25 4.04 9.06 -3.70
C GLN A 25 3.18 9.46 -4.91
N LEU A 26 2.20 8.63 -5.26
CA LEU A 26 1.29 8.91 -6.37
C LEU A 26 0.38 10.10 -6.08
N GLU A 27 -0.12 10.21 -4.86
CA GLU A 27 -0.89 11.37 -4.42
C GLU A 27 -0.03 12.64 -4.37
N SER A 28 1.26 12.55 -4.08
CA SER A 28 2.15 13.73 -4.09
C SER A 28 2.48 14.21 -5.51
N SER A 29 2.29 13.36 -6.52
CA SER A 29 2.51 13.71 -7.92
C SER A 29 1.32 14.48 -8.50
N GLN A 30 1.56 15.69 -9.00
CA GLN A 30 0.53 16.56 -9.56
C GLN A 30 -0.10 15.97 -10.83
N ASP A 31 0.70 15.28 -11.67
CA ASP A 31 0.23 14.63 -12.89
C ASP A 31 -0.66 13.43 -12.57
N ALA A 32 -0.22 12.59 -11.62
CA ALA A 32 -1.00 11.43 -11.19
C ALA A 32 -2.31 11.87 -10.52
N ARG A 33 -2.30 12.95 -9.73
CA ARG A 33 -3.54 13.56 -9.20
C ARG A 33 -4.46 14.03 -10.33
N ARG A 34 -3.95 14.73 -11.34
CA ARG A 34 -4.80 15.21 -12.45
C ARG A 34 -5.46 14.09 -13.23
N GLN A 35 -4.73 13.00 -13.48
CA GLN A 35 -5.22 11.90 -14.32
C GLN A 35 -6.02 10.85 -13.54
N TYR A 36 -5.67 10.63 -12.27
CA TYR A 36 -6.16 9.48 -11.50
C TYR A 36 -6.75 9.85 -10.13
N ALA A 37 -7.07 11.12 -9.86
CA ALA A 37 -7.60 11.57 -8.57
C ALA A 37 -8.72 10.68 -8.00
N ALA A 38 -9.72 10.34 -8.82
CA ALA A 38 -10.84 9.51 -8.37
C ALA A 38 -10.40 8.07 -8.01
N VAL A 39 -9.47 7.50 -8.77
CA VAL A 39 -8.94 6.15 -8.53
C VAL A 39 -8.05 6.15 -7.28
N LEU A 40 -7.18 7.14 -7.12
CA LEU A 40 -6.34 7.31 -5.94
C LEU A 40 -7.20 7.47 -4.68
N ALA A 41 -8.25 8.29 -4.73
CA ALA A 41 -9.18 8.44 -3.61
C ALA A 41 -9.91 7.14 -3.25
N ALA A 42 -10.37 6.38 -4.26
CA ALA A 42 -11.02 5.09 -4.04
C ALA A 42 -10.06 4.05 -3.43
N LEU A 43 -8.80 4.00 -3.91
CA LEU A 43 -7.77 3.12 -3.38
C LEU A 43 -7.41 3.50 -1.94
N ARG A 44 -7.24 4.79 -1.64
CA ARG A 44 -6.96 5.29 -0.29
C ARG A 44 -8.08 4.92 0.69
N SER A 45 -9.34 5.19 0.31
CA SER A 45 -10.51 4.85 1.11
C SER A 45 -10.62 3.35 1.39
N SER A 46 -10.40 2.52 0.36
CA SER A 46 -10.43 1.06 0.51
C SER A 46 -9.31 0.53 1.39
N PHE A 47 -8.10 1.11 1.28
CA PHE A 47 -6.95 0.74 2.07
C PHE A 47 -7.13 1.12 3.55
N GLU A 48 -7.63 2.33 3.84
CA GLU A 48 -7.96 2.74 5.20
C GLU A 48 -9.07 1.88 5.81
N ALA A 49 -10.09 1.51 5.03
CA ALA A 49 -11.14 0.61 5.49
C ALA A 49 -10.57 -0.77 5.86
N PHE A 50 -9.62 -1.28 5.08
CA PHE A 50 -8.89 -2.52 5.39
C PHE A 50 -8.04 -2.40 6.66
N GLN A 51 -7.31 -1.29 6.86
CA GLN A 51 -6.56 -1.07 8.09
C GLN A 51 -7.48 -0.96 9.32
N LYS A 52 -8.62 -0.26 9.19
CA LYS A 52 -9.61 -0.13 10.27
C LYS A 52 -10.32 -1.44 10.60
N SER A 53 -10.54 -2.33 9.62
CA SER A 53 -11.12 -3.64 9.91
C SER A 53 -10.13 -4.53 10.66
N ARG A 54 -8.82 -4.41 10.37
CA ARG A 54 -7.77 -5.10 11.13
C ARG A 54 -7.73 -4.66 12.60
N LEU A 55 -7.76 -3.35 12.87
CA LEU A 55 -7.73 -2.82 14.24
C LEU A 55 -8.91 -3.30 15.11
N ARG A 56 -10.02 -3.72 14.50
CA ARG A 56 -11.17 -4.29 15.21
C ARG A 56 -11.07 -5.80 15.47
N GLN A 57 -10.14 -6.47 14.80
CA GLN A 57 -9.93 -7.93 14.92
C GLN A 57 -8.72 -8.30 15.79
N ALA A 58 -7.86 -7.33 16.13
CA ALA A 58 -6.77 -7.47 17.10
C ALA A 58 -7.29 -7.21 18.52
#